data_AF-A0A425WKU5-F1
#
_entry.id   AF-A0A425WKU5-F1
#
_cell.length_a   1.000
_cell.length_b   1.000
_cell.length_c   1.000
_cell.angle_alpha   90.00
_cell.angle_beta   90.00
_cell.angle_gamma   90.00
#
_symmetry.space_group_name_H-M   'P 1'
#
loop_
_entity.id
_entity.type
_entity.pdbx_description
1 polymer ?
#
loop_
_entity_poly.entity_id
_entity_poly.type
_entity_poly.pdbx_seq_one_letter_code
_entity_poly.pdbx_strand_id
1 'polypeptide(L)'
;MCLKIIQSAQFLHTCGNVTRIRGLPTHSAGFPLQQTHTQCAVRLGENTRLYCYLALFLAYGGERLYHPLRSSSVPHSLSHMNVWYIEAKQWKSGMDMGDGELRHTCRGFQNSDQHDFSKSRFQMLLKAGTELSFLLDHGYPRDSSITFVSNHYQFTERQRLLLTRGISGHNKATARRFKKIEFSKLAGQTLLIDGFNEIIPLEVALNRALIIFAQDGTIRDLAGLSGTYHPIEETPRAIELLLRIGNQGHVKGMHFYLDAPVSNSGRLAHMITEIGDQYSFTVNAELVPSADRALKGLSYVASNDSAVIDHAVSWISLDAYAVQYAKPLWSLDVRNC
;
A
#
# COMPACT_ATOMS: atom_id res chain seq x y z
N MET A 1 -28.81 5.74 45.33
CA MET A 1 -28.09 6.93 45.82
C MET A 1 -27.14 7.36 44.71
N CYS A 2 -27.36 8.48 44.00
CA CYS A 2 -27.13 9.87 44.45
C CYS A 2 -25.66 10.08 44.88
N LEU A 3 -24.86 11.00 44.31
CA LEU A 3 -25.21 12.26 43.62
C LEU A 3 -24.22 12.65 42.49
N LYS A 4 -24.58 13.70 41.74
CA LYS A 4 -23.83 14.44 40.70
C LYS A 4 -22.41 14.87 41.11
N ILE A 5 -21.55 15.11 40.10
CA ILE A 5 -20.94 16.43 39.80
C ILE A 5 -20.57 16.49 38.30
N ILE A 6 -20.76 17.66 37.68
CA ILE A 6 -20.43 18.03 36.29
C ILE A 6 -19.65 19.36 36.37
N GLN A 7 -18.81 19.66 35.36
CA GLN A 7 -17.95 20.86 35.22
C GLN A 7 -16.75 20.88 36.21
N SER A 8 -15.59 21.46 35.87
CA SER A 8 -15.32 22.54 34.90
C SER A 8 -14.05 22.30 34.05
N ALA A 9 -13.98 22.94 32.89
CA ALA A 9 -12.78 23.00 32.05
C ALA A 9 -11.79 24.06 32.55
N GLN A 10 -10.51 23.92 32.20
CA GLN A 10 -9.62 25.07 32.00
C GLN A 10 -8.53 24.79 30.97
N PHE A 11 -8.56 25.58 29.88
CA PHE A 11 -7.41 25.76 28.99
C PHE A 11 -6.23 26.33 29.78
N LEU A 12 -5.02 25.83 29.54
CA LEU A 12 -3.81 26.64 29.70
C LEU A 12 -2.86 26.36 28.54
N HIS A 13 -2.71 27.39 27.70
CA HIS A 13 -1.75 27.44 26.62
C HIS A 13 -0.42 28.01 27.13
N THR A 14 0.65 27.80 26.37
CA THR A 14 1.95 28.51 26.40
C THR A 14 2.92 28.33 27.58
N CYS A 15 4.12 27.89 27.19
CA CYS A 15 5.44 28.46 27.51
C CYS A 15 6.00 28.46 28.94
N GLY A 16 7.21 27.91 29.07
CA GLY A 16 8.29 28.55 29.82
C GLY A 16 8.72 27.90 31.13
N ASN A 17 9.84 27.19 31.08
CA ASN A 17 10.86 27.06 32.13
C ASN A 17 10.46 26.72 33.58
N VAL A 18 10.85 25.51 33.98
CA VAL A 18 11.47 25.16 35.28
C VAL A 18 10.67 25.46 36.56
N THR A 19 10.17 24.40 37.19
CA THR A 19 10.02 24.36 38.66
C THR A 19 10.52 23.02 39.21
N ARG A 20 11.59 23.06 40.02
CA ARG A 20 12.02 21.93 40.87
C ARG A 20 11.09 21.83 42.08
N ILE A 21 10.75 20.62 42.49
CA ILE A 21 10.30 20.34 43.87
C ILE A 21 11.21 19.23 44.45
N ARG A 22 11.72 19.47 45.66
CA ARG A 22 12.60 18.59 46.46
C ARG A 22 11.96 18.40 47.84
N GLY A 23 12.17 17.25 48.48
CA GLY A 23 11.82 16.99 49.88
C GLY A 23 11.10 15.65 50.03
N LEU A 24 11.79 14.52 50.27
CA LEU A 24 12.32 14.01 51.56
C LEU A 24 11.28 13.12 52.29
N PRO A 25 11.68 12.16 53.17
CA PRO A 25 13.00 11.96 53.76
C PRO A 25 13.70 10.62 53.44
N THR A 26 14.99 10.55 53.80
CA THR A 26 15.89 9.39 53.69
C THR A 26 16.19 8.79 55.06
N HIS A 27 16.20 7.47 55.19
CA HIS A 27 16.98 6.75 56.23
C HIS A 27 17.51 5.42 55.67
N SER A 28 18.58 4.90 56.27
CA SER A 28 19.56 4.02 55.61
C SER A 28 19.83 2.70 56.33
N ALA A 29 19.59 1.58 55.64
CA ALA A 29 20.14 0.22 55.83
C ALA A 29 19.77 -0.66 54.59
N GLY A 30 20.43 -1.78 54.27
CA GLY A 30 21.70 -2.32 54.78
C GLY A 30 21.90 -3.82 54.44
N PHE A 31 22.80 -4.13 53.48
CA PHE A 31 23.22 -5.50 53.08
C PHE A 31 22.11 -6.40 52.42
N PRO A 32 22.44 -7.52 51.72
CA PRO A 32 21.88 -7.74 50.38
C PRO A 32 21.24 -9.12 50.14
N LEU A 33 20.70 -9.27 48.91
CA LEU A 33 20.45 -10.54 48.20
C LEU A 33 19.62 -11.63 48.92
N GLN A 34 18.35 -11.74 48.51
CA GLN A 34 17.82 -13.05 48.14
C GLN A 34 16.68 -12.93 47.12
N GLN A 35 16.70 -13.81 46.11
CA GLN A 35 15.60 -13.95 45.15
C GLN A 35 14.42 -14.60 45.84
N THR A 36 13.26 -13.94 45.84
CA THR A 36 11.97 -14.60 46.06
C THR A 36 11.01 -14.19 44.95
N HIS A 37 10.62 -15.19 44.14
CA HIS A 37 9.53 -15.02 43.19
C HIS A 37 8.21 -14.91 43.97
N THR A 38 7.60 -13.72 43.97
CA THR A 38 6.21 -13.55 44.41
C THR A 38 5.42 -12.91 43.29
N GLN A 39 4.58 -13.69 42.62
CA GLN A 39 3.65 -13.19 41.62
C GLN A 39 2.62 -12.28 42.29
N CYS A 40 2.77 -10.96 42.12
CA CYS A 40 1.72 -10.00 42.45
C CYS A 40 1.07 -9.51 41.15
N ALA A 41 -0.03 -10.17 40.76
CA ALA A 41 -0.77 -9.87 39.54
C ALA A 41 -1.61 -8.59 39.70
N VAL A 42 -0.99 -7.43 39.52
CA VAL A 42 -1.72 -6.16 39.44
C VAL A 42 -2.37 -6.05 38.05
N ARG A 43 -3.71 -6.14 38.01
CA ARG A 43 -4.49 -5.80 36.80
C ARG A 43 -4.34 -4.30 36.51
N LEU A 44 -3.39 -3.97 35.63
CA LEU A 44 -3.26 -2.61 35.08
C LEU A 44 -4.18 -2.45 33.87
N GLY A 45 -5.10 -1.48 33.95
CA GLY A 45 -5.98 -1.11 32.84
C GLY A 45 -5.22 -0.52 31.66
N GLU A 46 -5.83 -0.58 30.47
CA GLU A 46 -5.13 -0.43 29.18
C GLU A 46 -4.44 0.94 28.99
N ASN A 47 -4.88 1.99 29.67
CA ASN A 47 -4.33 3.34 29.56
C ASN A 47 -2.96 3.57 30.22
N THR A 48 -2.41 2.61 30.97
CA THR A 48 -1.08 2.79 31.62
C THR A 48 0.10 2.38 30.72
N ARG A 49 -0.12 1.65 29.61
CA ARG A 49 0.97 1.14 28.76
C ARG A 49 1.70 2.21 27.92
N LEU A 50 1.05 3.33 27.61
CA LEU A 50 1.65 4.38 26.76
C LEU A 50 2.85 5.09 27.43
N TYR A 51 2.80 5.30 28.75
CA TYR A 51 3.79 6.11 29.46
C TYR A 51 5.12 5.39 29.69
N CYS A 52 5.15 4.05 29.78
CA CYS A 52 6.39 3.31 29.94
C CYS A 52 7.25 3.24 28.66
N TYR A 53 6.63 3.21 27.48
CA TYR A 53 7.36 3.16 26.22
C TYR A 53 8.06 4.48 25.86
N LEU A 54 7.45 5.62 26.22
CA LEU A 54 8.06 6.93 25.98
C LEU A 54 9.28 7.19 26.90
N ALA A 55 9.30 6.59 28.09
CA ALA A 55 10.39 6.75 29.06
C ALA A 55 11.67 5.97 28.69
N LEU A 56 11.56 4.78 28.08
CA LEU A 56 12.75 4.00 27.68
C LEU A 56 13.43 4.52 26.41
N PHE A 57 12.70 5.17 25.50
CA PHE A 57 13.27 5.64 24.22
C PHE A 57 14.18 6.87 24.36
N LEU A 58 14.11 7.60 25.48
CA LEU A 58 14.95 8.77 25.77
C LEU A 58 16.18 8.45 26.64
N ALA A 59 16.35 7.20 27.10
CA ALA A 59 17.40 6.82 28.05
C ALA A 59 18.60 6.08 27.44
N TYR A 60 18.44 5.45 26.27
CA TYR A 60 19.50 4.70 25.60
C TYR A 60 19.54 5.03 24.10
N GLY A 61 20.44 5.95 23.73
CA GLY A 61 20.79 6.17 22.33
C GLY A 61 21.75 5.08 21.84
N GLY A 62 21.63 4.75 20.55
CA GLY A 62 22.64 4.00 19.80
C GLY A 62 22.62 2.46 19.95
N GLU A 63 22.50 1.80 18.80
CA GLU A 63 23.06 0.48 18.49
C GLU A 63 22.56 -0.77 19.26
N ARG A 64 21.82 -1.62 18.53
CA ARG A 64 21.88 -3.09 18.64
C ARG A 64 21.93 -3.66 17.22
N LEU A 65 22.97 -4.41 16.85
CA LEU A 65 23.23 -5.82 17.21
C LEU A 65 22.10 -6.75 16.71
N TYR A 66 22.33 -7.34 15.54
CA TYR A 66 21.53 -8.43 14.99
C TYR A 66 22.09 -9.78 15.41
N HIS A 67 21.24 -10.66 15.96
CA HIS A 67 21.39 -12.11 15.86
C HIS A 67 19.99 -12.75 15.86
N PRO A 68 19.74 -13.81 15.08
CA PRO A 68 18.39 -14.30 14.84
C PRO A 68 17.97 -15.35 15.88
N LEU A 69 16.75 -15.21 16.42
CA LEU A 69 16.03 -16.30 17.07
C LEU A 69 14.77 -16.62 16.26
N ARG A 70 14.61 -17.90 15.92
CA ARG A 70 13.38 -18.43 15.32
C ARG A 70 12.28 -18.47 16.38
N SER A 71 11.18 -17.77 16.16
CA SER A 71 9.89 -18.16 16.74
C SER A 71 8.74 -17.74 15.84
N SER A 72 7.89 -18.71 15.53
CA SER A 72 6.66 -18.53 14.77
C SER A 72 5.60 -17.82 15.63
N SER A 73 5.28 -16.57 15.29
CA SER A 73 4.05 -15.92 15.75
C SER A 73 3.56 -14.91 14.71
N VAL A 74 2.41 -15.19 14.11
CA VAL A 74 1.69 -14.24 13.24
C VAL A 74 0.94 -13.26 14.16
N PRO A 75 1.06 -11.93 14.00
CA PRO A 75 0.37 -10.99 14.88
C PRO A 75 -1.15 -10.99 14.61
N HIS A 76 -1.94 -11.46 15.58
CA HIS A 76 -3.39 -11.27 15.57
C HIS A 76 -3.77 -9.83 15.97
N SER A 77 -4.13 -8.99 15.00
CA SER A 77 -5.21 -7.97 15.03
C SER A 77 -5.05 -6.96 13.89
N LEU A 78 -5.72 -7.21 12.76
CA LEU A 78 -5.74 -6.30 11.60
C LEU A 78 -6.93 -5.31 11.59
N SER A 79 -7.73 -5.27 12.67
CA SER A 79 -8.93 -4.43 12.77
C SER A 79 -8.67 -2.92 12.83
N HIS A 80 -7.41 -2.49 12.96
CA HIS A 80 -6.99 -1.09 13.04
C HIS A 80 -5.81 -0.78 12.11
N MET A 81 -5.77 -1.40 10.93
CA MET A 81 -4.84 -1.01 9.87
C MET A 81 -5.30 0.30 9.19
N ASN A 82 -5.24 1.39 9.95
CA ASN A 82 -5.15 2.73 9.36
C ASN A 82 -4.00 2.72 8.36
N VAL A 83 -4.26 3.16 7.13
CA VAL A 83 -3.30 3.18 6.02
C VAL A 83 -2.28 4.30 6.27
N TRP A 84 -1.36 4.03 7.20
CA TRP A 84 -0.34 4.98 7.63
C TRP A 84 0.68 5.21 6.51
N TYR A 85 0.53 6.37 5.87
CA TYR A 85 1.61 7.31 5.55
C TYR A 85 2.91 6.66 5.04
N ILE A 86 3.02 6.55 3.72
CA ILE A 86 4.31 6.29 3.08
C ILE A 86 5.05 7.62 2.98
N GLU A 87 5.99 7.84 3.90
CA GLU A 87 7.04 8.82 3.67
C GLU A 87 7.87 8.37 2.47
N ALA A 88 7.68 9.06 1.34
CA ALA A 88 8.49 8.87 0.15
C ALA A 88 9.93 9.36 0.41
N LYS A 89 10.78 8.49 0.97
CA LYS A 89 12.22 8.72 1.03
C LYS A 89 12.77 8.77 -0.38
N GLN A 90 13.15 9.96 -0.83
CA GLN A 90 13.91 10.14 -2.06
C GLN A 90 15.22 9.35 -1.97
N TRP A 91 15.34 8.29 -2.75
CA TRP A 91 16.57 7.51 -2.84
C TRP A 91 17.61 8.22 -3.72
N LYS A 92 18.88 8.16 -3.34
CA LYS A 92 20.00 8.61 -4.17
C LYS A 92 20.39 7.48 -5.12
N SER A 93 20.51 7.77 -6.41
CA SER A 93 20.91 6.81 -7.44
C SER A 93 22.21 6.08 -7.09
N GLY A 94 22.30 4.80 -7.46
CA GLY A 94 23.48 3.98 -7.20
C GLY A 94 23.20 2.50 -7.08
N MET A 95 22.87 1.85 -8.20
CA MET A 95 23.20 0.44 -8.41
C MET A 95 24.09 0.39 -9.64
N ASP A 96 25.41 0.28 -9.40
CA ASP A 96 26.34 -0.23 -10.40
C ASP A 96 25.94 -1.68 -10.64
N MET A 97 25.16 -1.91 -11.69
CA MET A 97 24.96 -3.25 -12.22
C MET A 97 26.22 -3.58 -13.01
N GLY A 98 27.16 -4.27 -12.36
CA GLY A 98 28.44 -4.63 -12.96
C GLY A 98 28.26 -5.38 -14.28
N ASP A 99 29.11 -5.05 -15.27
CA ASP A 99 29.04 -5.62 -16.61
C ASP A 99 29.34 -7.13 -16.62
N GLY A 100 28.30 -7.96 -16.50
CA GLY A 100 28.45 -9.40 -16.73
C GLY A 100 27.60 -10.35 -15.90
N GLU A 101 26.28 -10.16 -15.86
CA GLU A 101 25.34 -11.27 -15.60
C GLU A 101 23.99 -10.97 -16.28
N LEU A 102 23.15 -11.99 -16.46
CA LEU A 102 21.95 -12.00 -17.32
C LEU A 102 21.11 -10.71 -17.22
N ARG A 103 20.69 -10.15 -18.36
CA ARG A 103 19.87 -8.91 -18.47
C ARG A 103 18.60 -8.99 -17.61
N HIS A 104 18.71 -8.56 -16.35
CA HIS A 104 17.60 -8.52 -15.41
C HIS A 104 16.53 -7.56 -15.94
N THR A 105 15.32 -8.07 -16.21
CA THR A 105 14.28 -7.30 -16.90
C THR A 105 13.50 -6.48 -15.89
N CYS A 106 14.06 -5.30 -15.54
CA CYS A 106 13.48 -4.41 -14.54
C CYS A 106 12.14 -3.81 -15.01
N ARG A 107 11.02 -4.43 -14.64
CA ARG A 107 9.69 -4.03 -15.12
C ARG A 107 9.32 -2.63 -14.64
N GLY A 108 8.89 -1.81 -15.58
CA GLY A 108 8.42 -0.44 -15.32
C GLY A 108 9.52 0.60 -15.08
N PHE A 109 10.80 0.23 -15.02
CA PHE A 109 11.90 1.18 -14.84
C PHE A 109 12.17 2.00 -16.12
N GLN A 110 12.35 3.32 -15.99
CA GLN A 110 12.89 4.16 -17.07
C GLN A 110 13.98 5.11 -16.55
N ASN A 111 15.06 5.26 -17.33
CA ASN A 111 16.20 6.12 -16.99
C ASN A 111 15.82 7.60 -16.77
N SER A 112 14.79 8.10 -17.47
CA SER A 112 14.31 9.47 -17.34
C SER A 112 13.49 9.72 -16.07
N ASP A 113 13.02 8.70 -15.36
CA ASP A 113 12.08 8.86 -14.23
C ASP A 113 12.64 9.77 -13.11
N GLN A 114 13.95 9.76 -12.88
CA GLN A 114 14.60 10.63 -11.89
C GLN A 114 14.53 12.12 -12.27
N HIS A 115 14.65 12.42 -13.57
CA HIS A 115 14.50 13.77 -14.11
C HIS A 115 13.03 14.17 -14.15
N ASP A 116 12.20 13.34 -14.79
CA ASP A 116 10.80 13.60 -15.10
C ASP A 116 9.94 13.73 -13.83
N PHE A 117 10.30 13.02 -12.76
CA PHE A 117 9.63 13.08 -11.46
C PHE A 117 10.50 13.69 -10.35
N SER A 118 11.48 14.51 -10.73
CA SER A 118 12.17 15.41 -9.80
C SER A 118 11.18 16.30 -9.02
N LYS A 119 11.57 16.73 -7.82
CA LYS A 119 10.66 17.41 -6.86
C LYS A 119 9.88 18.59 -7.46
N SER A 120 10.54 19.42 -8.28
CA SER A 120 9.93 20.57 -8.96
C SER A 120 8.94 20.14 -10.05
N ARG A 121 9.31 19.18 -10.91
CA ARG A 121 8.43 18.63 -11.95
C ARG A 121 7.23 17.92 -11.34
N PHE A 122 7.40 17.21 -10.22
CA PHE A 122 6.28 16.59 -9.51
C PHE A 122 5.33 17.63 -8.90
N GLN A 123 5.83 18.75 -8.36
CA GLN A 123 4.96 19.85 -7.92
C GLN A 123 4.15 20.48 -9.06
N MET A 124 4.69 20.53 -10.28
CA MET A 124 3.93 20.93 -11.47
C MET A 124 2.87 19.88 -11.84
N LEU A 125 3.20 18.59 -11.77
CA LEU A 125 2.26 17.50 -11.99
C LEU A 125 1.08 17.49 -11.00
N LEU A 126 1.28 17.88 -9.74
CA LEU A 126 0.19 18.01 -8.78
C LEU A 126 -0.80 19.12 -9.18
N LYS A 127 -0.30 20.29 -9.60
CA LYS A 127 -1.15 21.39 -10.11
C LYS A 127 -1.93 20.99 -11.36
N ALA A 128 -1.23 20.39 -12.32
CA ALA A 128 -1.81 19.82 -13.54
C ALA A 128 -2.86 18.74 -13.22
N GLY A 129 -2.63 17.92 -12.20
CA GLY A 129 -3.59 16.95 -11.69
C GLY A 129 -4.88 17.62 -11.23
N THR A 130 -4.79 18.68 -10.42
CA THR A 130 -5.95 19.46 -9.96
C THR A 130 -6.72 20.10 -11.12
N GLU A 131 -6.02 20.70 -12.09
CA GLU A 131 -6.64 21.27 -13.31
C GLU A 131 -7.33 20.20 -14.16
N LEU A 132 -6.69 19.04 -14.33
CA LEU A 132 -7.26 17.91 -15.06
C LEU A 132 -8.50 17.35 -14.33
N SER A 133 -8.44 17.20 -13.00
CA SER A 133 -9.61 16.81 -12.19
C SER A 133 -10.77 17.77 -12.42
N PHE A 134 -10.53 19.08 -12.36
CA PHE A 134 -11.54 20.11 -12.63
C PHE A 134 -12.17 19.94 -14.01
N LEU A 135 -11.38 19.78 -15.08
CA LEU A 135 -11.90 19.59 -16.43
C LEU A 135 -12.74 18.30 -16.54
N LEU A 136 -12.27 17.19 -15.99
CA LEU A 136 -12.99 15.91 -16.01
C LEU A 136 -14.32 15.98 -15.26
N ASP A 137 -14.35 16.66 -14.11
CA ASP A 137 -15.57 16.82 -13.30
C ASP A 137 -16.61 17.74 -13.96
N HIS A 138 -16.18 18.64 -14.86
CA HIS A 138 -17.06 19.49 -15.68
C HIS A 138 -17.43 18.85 -17.04
N GLY A 139 -17.12 17.57 -17.24
CA GLY A 139 -17.55 16.81 -18.43
C GLY A 139 -16.71 17.04 -19.69
N TYR A 140 -15.53 17.65 -19.59
CA TYR A 140 -14.62 17.77 -20.73
C TYR A 140 -14.08 16.38 -21.14
N PRO A 141 -13.90 16.09 -22.45
CA PRO A 141 -13.39 14.81 -22.92
C PRO A 141 -12.02 14.47 -22.33
N ARG A 142 -11.84 13.22 -21.86
CA ARG A 142 -10.66 12.80 -21.10
C ARG A 142 -9.35 13.02 -21.86
N ASP A 143 -9.24 12.48 -23.06
CA ASP A 143 -7.98 12.46 -23.80
C ASP A 143 -7.59 13.87 -24.28
N SER A 144 -8.58 14.67 -24.67
CA SER A 144 -8.40 16.09 -24.98
C SER A 144 -7.94 16.89 -23.77
N SER A 145 -8.52 16.64 -22.59
CA SER A 145 -8.15 17.34 -21.34
C SER A 145 -6.74 16.98 -20.89
N ILE A 146 -6.38 15.69 -20.92
CA ILE A 146 -5.01 15.21 -20.64
C ILE A 146 -4.03 15.86 -21.61
N THR A 147 -4.34 15.87 -22.91
CA THR A 147 -3.48 16.47 -23.95
C THR A 147 -3.30 17.97 -23.72
N PHE A 148 -4.39 18.70 -23.46
CA PHE A 148 -4.38 20.14 -23.24
C PHE A 148 -3.52 20.54 -22.03
N VAL A 149 -3.81 19.96 -20.86
CA VAL A 149 -3.07 20.23 -19.62
C VAL A 149 -1.59 19.84 -19.78
N SER A 150 -1.33 18.66 -20.34
CA SER A 150 0.06 18.19 -20.54
C SER A 150 0.86 19.03 -21.52
N ASN A 151 0.20 19.63 -22.53
CA ASN A 151 0.83 20.58 -23.44
C ASN A 151 1.12 21.92 -22.75
N HIS A 152 0.21 22.42 -21.92
CA HIS A 152 0.41 23.65 -21.15
C HIS A 152 1.66 23.57 -20.26
N TYR A 153 1.85 22.43 -19.57
CA TYR A 153 2.99 22.18 -18.69
C TYR A 153 4.23 21.58 -19.38
N GLN A 154 4.20 21.38 -20.71
CA GLN A 154 5.29 20.78 -21.50
C GLN A 154 5.78 19.43 -20.92
N PHE A 155 4.84 18.54 -20.61
CA PHE A 155 5.12 17.23 -20.04
C PHE A 155 5.57 16.19 -21.06
N THR A 156 6.49 15.32 -20.63
CA THR A 156 6.93 14.13 -21.36
C THR A 156 5.83 13.07 -21.38
N GLU A 157 5.84 12.16 -22.36
CA GLU A 157 4.85 11.06 -22.42
C GLU A 157 4.80 10.22 -21.14
N ARG A 158 5.95 10.09 -20.45
CA ARG A 158 6.06 9.42 -19.16
C ARG A 158 5.24 10.12 -18.06
N GLN A 159 5.30 11.45 -18.03
CA GLN A 159 4.49 12.30 -17.16
C GLN A 159 3.01 12.33 -17.58
N ARG A 160 2.70 12.30 -18.89
CA ARG A 160 1.32 12.15 -19.39
C ARG A 160 0.69 10.85 -18.92
N LEU A 161 1.43 9.73 -19.01
CA LEU A 161 0.96 8.43 -18.55
C LEU A 161 0.62 8.43 -17.05
N LEU A 162 1.37 9.18 -16.22
CA LEU A 162 1.03 9.40 -14.81
C LEU A 162 -0.31 10.13 -14.66
N LEU A 163 -0.61 11.16 -15.44
CA LEU A 163 -1.92 11.82 -15.41
C LEU A 163 -3.02 10.88 -15.92
N THR A 164 -2.78 10.15 -17.01
CA THR A 164 -3.72 9.19 -17.61
C THR A 164 -4.09 8.04 -16.67
N ARG A 165 -3.17 7.55 -15.85
CA ARG A 165 -3.44 6.47 -14.87
C ARG A 165 -3.83 7.02 -13.50
N GLY A 166 -3.24 8.12 -13.06
CA GLY A 166 -3.38 8.66 -11.70
C GLY A 166 -4.60 9.56 -11.47
N ILE A 167 -5.12 10.27 -12.48
CA ILE A 167 -6.15 11.30 -12.31
C ILE A 167 -7.47 10.89 -12.96
N SER A 168 -8.57 10.96 -12.20
CA SER A 168 -9.90 10.49 -12.62
C SER A 168 -11.01 11.55 -12.59
N GLY A 169 -10.79 12.69 -11.91
CA GLY A 169 -11.84 13.59 -11.46
C GLY A 169 -12.40 13.18 -10.10
N HIS A 170 -12.74 14.15 -9.25
CA HIS A 170 -13.24 13.91 -7.89
C HIS A 170 -14.55 13.12 -7.89
N ASN A 171 -15.41 13.35 -8.88
CA ASN A 171 -16.69 12.66 -9.01
C ASN A 171 -16.47 11.16 -9.23
N LYS A 172 -15.59 10.78 -10.17
CA LYS A 172 -15.22 9.38 -10.39
C LYS A 172 -14.46 8.79 -9.21
N ALA A 173 -13.43 9.47 -8.69
CA ALA A 173 -12.68 9.00 -7.53
C ALA A 173 -13.58 8.72 -6.32
N THR A 174 -14.62 9.53 -6.10
CA THR A 174 -15.59 9.34 -5.01
C THR A 174 -16.55 8.19 -5.29
N ALA A 175 -17.10 8.09 -6.51
CA ALA A 175 -17.94 6.96 -6.91
C ALA A 175 -17.21 5.61 -6.81
N ARG A 176 -15.91 5.57 -7.13
CA ARG A 176 -15.04 4.39 -6.95
C ARG A 176 -14.86 4.07 -5.48
N ARG A 177 -14.43 5.04 -4.66
CA ARG A 177 -14.22 4.85 -3.21
C ARG A 177 -15.49 4.36 -2.50
N PHE A 178 -16.68 4.82 -2.89
CA PHE A 178 -17.95 4.33 -2.34
C PHE A 178 -18.19 2.82 -2.54
N LYS A 179 -17.69 2.25 -3.65
CA LYS A 179 -17.78 0.82 -3.96
C LYS A 179 -16.61 0.00 -3.41
N LYS A 180 -15.64 0.63 -2.71
CA LYS A 180 -14.45 -0.06 -2.21
C LYS A 180 -14.79 -0.92 -0.99
N ILE A 181 -14.26 -2.13 -0.96
CA ILE A 181 -14.50 -3.13 0.08
C ILE A 181 -13.46 -2.98 1.18
N GLU A 182 -13.92 -2.90 2.42
CA GLU A 182 -13.08 -2.97 3.61
C GLU A 182 -12.44 -4.35 3.76
N PHE A 183 -11.16 -4.41 4.09
CA PHE A 183 -10.41 -5.67 4.20
C PHE A 183 -11.04 -6.70 5.15
N SER A 184 -11.72 -6.23 6.20
CA SER A 184 -12.45 -7.08 7.16
C SER A 184 -13.66 -7.81 6.56
N LYS A 185 -14.16 -7.39 5.39
CA LYS A 185 -15.30 -8.01 4.70
C LYS A 185 -14.92 -9.12 3.71
N LEU A 186 -13.63 -9.45 3.60
CA LEU A 186 -13.14 -10.52 2.71
C LEU A 186 -13.39 -11.94 3.25
N ALA A 187 -13.60 -12.07 4.56
CA ALA A 187 -13.70 -13.36 5.22
C ALA A 187 -14.84 -14.23 4.65
N GLY A 188 -14.50 -15.45 4.22
CA GLY A 188 -15.43 -16.41 3.62
C GLY A 188 -15.91 -16.07 2.20
N GLN A 189 -15.41 -14.99 1.59
CA GLN A 189 -15.78 -14.57 0.22
C GLN A 189 -14.81 -15.15 -0.82
N THR A 190 -15.25 -15.30 -2.06
CA THR A 190 -14.36 -15.57 -3.19
C THR A 190 -14.02 -14.27 -3.89
N LEU A 191 -12.74 -13.96 -4.02
CA LEU A 191 -12.24 -12.81 -4.78
C LEU A 191 -12.18 -13.13 -6.27
N LEU A 192 -12.58 -12.17 -7.09
CA LEU A 192 -12.60 -12.26 -8.55
C LEU A 192 -11.56 -11.28 -9.11
N ILE A 193 -10.44 -11.78 -9.61
CA ILE A 193 -9.21 -11.02 -9.70
C ILE A 193 -8.85 -10.75 -11.16
N ASP A 194 -8.64 -9.48 -11.49
CA ASP A 194 -8.01 -9.04 -12.72
C ASP A 194 -6.49 -9.28 -12.61
N GLY A 195 -6.05 -10.44 -13.12
CA GLY A 195 -4.73 -10.97 -12.78
C GLY A 195 -3.58 -10.08 -13.23
N PHE A 196 -3.68 -9.48 -14.43
CA PHE A 196 -2.61 -8.59 -14.93
C PHE A 196 -2.55 -7.27 -14.15
N ASN A 197 -3.69 -6.63 -13.87
CA ASN A 197 -3.71 -5.33 -13.18
C ASN A 197 -3.43 -5.41 -11.67
N GLU A 198 -3.39 -6.60 -11.08
CA GLU A 198 -2.94 -6.84 -9.69
C GLU A 198 -1.49 -7.35 -9.61
N ILE A 199 -1.02 -8.13 -10.60
CA ILE A 199 0.36 -8.67 -10.61
C ILE A 199 1.38 -7.63 -11.09
N ILE A 200 1.09 -6.88 -12.17
CA ILE A 200 2.06 -5.95 -12.79
C ILE A 200 2.51 -4.85 -11.82
N PRO A 201 1.63 -4.17 -11.04
CA PRO A 201 2.08 -3.17 -10.07
C PRO A 201 3.01 -3.73 -8.99
N LEU A 202 2.84 -5.00 -8.59
CA LEU A 202 3.72 -5.65 -7.61
C LEU A 202 5.08 -6.01 -8.22
N GLU A 203 5.13 -6.47 -9.46
CA GLU A 203 6.39 -6.71 -10.18
C GLU A 203 7.21 -5.42 -10.34
N VAL A 204 6.55 -4.29 -10.61
CA VAL A 204 7.17 -2.96 -10.69
C VAL A 204 7.68 -2.52 -9.31
N ALA A 205 6.89 -2.71 -8.27
CA ALA A 205 7.28 -2.40 -6.89
C ALA A 205 8.46 -3.25 -6.39
N LEU A 206 8.47 -4.55 -6.69
CA LEU A 206 9.57 -5.48 -6.35
C LEU A 206 10.86 -5.11 -7.11
N ASN A 207 10.75 -4.68 -8.37
CA ASN A 207 11.85 -4.07 -9.14
C ASN A 207 12.27 -2.67 -8.66
N ARG A 208 11.63 -2.12 -7.63
CA ARG A 208 11.85 -0.75 -7.10
C ARG A 208 11.63 0.36 -8.14
N ALA A 209 10.91 0.04 -9.22
CA ALA A 209 10.49 0.99 -10.21
C ALA A 209 9.29 1.82 -9.71
N LEU A 210 9.00 2.91 -10.41
CA LEU A 210 8.02 3.89 -9.96
C LEU A 210 6.57 3.37 -10.02
N ILE A 211 5.89 3.41 -8.87
CA ILE A 211 4.44 3.20 -8.72
C ILE A 211 3.71 4.49 -8.32
N ILE A 212 2.41 4.57 -8.59
CA ILE A 212 1.56 5.74 -8.32
C ILE A 212 0.43 5.34 -7.39
N PHE A 213 0.20 6.13 -6.33
CA PHE A 213 -1.05 6.15 -5.59
C PHE A 213 -2.02 7.10 -6.30
N ALA A 214 -2.97 6.52 -7.03
CA ALA A 214 -3.92 7.25 -7.88
C ALA A 214 -5.04 7.90 -7.05
N GLN A 215 -5.74 8.88 -7.65
CA GLN A 215 -6.78 9.69 -7.02
C GLN A 215 -7.94 8.87 -6.41
N ASP A 216 -8.27 7.72 -6.99
CA ASP A 216 -9.29 6.78 -6.50
C ASP A 216 -8.80 5.84 -5.38
N GLY A 217 -7.51 5.91 -5.02
CA GLY A 217 -6.87 5.06 -4.02
C GLY A 217 -6.51 3.65 -4.50
N THR A 218 -6.36 3.47 -5.82
CA THR A 218 -5.64 2.32 -6.42
C THR A 218 -4.12 2.54 -6.42
N ILE A 219 -3.35 1.47 -6.58
CA ILE A 219 -1.95 1.56 -6.99
C ILE A 219 -1.85 1.25 -8.47
N ARG A 220 -1.02 2.01 -9.19
CA ARG A 220 -0.83 1.83 -10.63
C ARG A 220 0.62 1.96 -11.01
N ASP A 221 1.04 1.10 -11.93
CA ASP A 221 2.32 1.15 -12.60
C ASP A 221 2.36 2.20 -13.72
N LEU A 222 3.57 2.45 -14.22
CA LEU A 222 3.84 3.12 -15.50
C LEU A 222 4.47 2.17 -16.54
N ALA A 223 4.44 0.85 -16.36
CA ALA A 223 5.10 -0.09 -17.26
C ALA A 223 4.46 -0.12 -18.66
N GLY A 224 3.14 0.12 -18.74
CA GLY A 224 2.47 0.40 -20.01
C GLY A 224 2.49 -0.76 -21.02
N LEU A 225 2.38 -2.00 -20.54
CA LEU A 225 2.42 -3.19 -21.39
C LEU A 225 1.22 -3.23 -22.35
N SER A 226 1.49 -3.36 -23.66
CA SER A 226 0.47 -3.36 -24.71
C SER A 226 0.35 -4.74 -25.37
N GLY A 227 -0.49 -5.60 -24.78
CA GLY A 227 -0.81 -6.95 -25.30
C GLY A 227 0.31 -8.00 -25.19
N THR A 228 1.55 -7.58 -24.94
CA THR A 228 2.70 -8.48 -24.75
C THR A 228 3.12 -8.53 -23.28
N TYR A 229 2.82 -9.66 -22.63
CA TYR A 229 3.29 -10.00 -21.29
C TYR A 229 4.28 -11.16 -21.34
N HIS A 230 5.27 -11.13 -20.45
CA HIS A 230 6.26 -12.19 -20.23
C HIS A 230 6.52 -12.26 -18.71
N PRO A 231 6.42 -13.43 -18.05
CA PRO A 231 6.88 -13.56 -16.67
C PRO A 231 8.35 -13.16 -16.52
N ILE A 232 8.67 -12.51 -15.40
CA ILE A 232 10.02 -12.11 -14.96
C ILE A 232 10.36 -12.80 -13.63
N GLU A 233 11.54 -12.53 -13.08
CA GLU A 233 12.01 -13.11 -11.82
C GLU A 233 11.09 -12.74 -10.63
N GLU A 234 10.49 -11.55 -10.64
CA GLU A 234 9.53 -11.11 -9.63
C GLU A 234 8.14 -11.74 -9.74
N THR A 235 7.75 -12.31 -10.89
CA THR A 235 6.36 -12.78 -11.11
C THR A 235 5.90 -13.80 -10.06
N PRO A 236 6.67 -14.86 -9.72
CA PRO A 236 6.28 -15.80 -8.66
C PRO A 236 6.07 -15.09 -7.32
N ARG A 237 6.94 -14.11 -7.00
CA ARG A 237 6.86 -13.37 -5.73
C ARG A 237 5.67 -12.42 -5.70
N ALA A 238 5.29 -11.79 -6.82
CA ALA A 238 4.07 -11.00 -6.92
C ALA A 238 2.82 -11.86 -6.63
N ILE A 239 2.75 -13.07 -7.20
CA ILE A 239 1.67 -14.04 -6.96
C ILE A 239 1.64 -14.46 -5.47
N GLU A 240 2.77 -14.86 -4.90
CA GLU A 240 2.88 -15.21 -3.47
C GLU A 240 2.35 -14.09 -2.55
N LEU A 241 2.62 -12.83 -2.88
CA LEU A 241 2.15 -11.69 -2.09
C LEU A 241 0.63 -11.54 -2.18
N LEU A 242 0.02 -11.64 -3.38
CA LEU A 242 -1.43 -11.61 -3.53
C LEU A 242 -2.11 -12.76 -2.76
N LEU A 243 -1.62 -13.98 -2.90
CA LEU A 243 -2.16 -15.16 -2.19
C LEU A 243 -2.01 -15.03 -0.67
N ARG A 244 -0.90 -14.46 -0.18
CA ARG A 244 -0.72 -14.12 1.23
C ARG A 244 -1.75 -13.13 1.72
N ILE A 245 -2.08 -12.09 0.94
CA ILE A 245 -3.14 -11.13 1.29
C ILE A 245 -4.50 -11.82 1.34
N GLY A 246 -4.83 -12.68 0.37
CA GLY A 246 -6.05 -13.49 0.42
C GLY A 246 -6.14 -14.36 1.69
N ASN A 247 -5.05 -15.04 2.04
CA ASN A 247 -4.95 -15.84 3.26
C ASN A 247 -5.19 -15.02 4.53
N GLN A 248 -4.60 -13.83 4.63
CA GLN A 248 -4.79 -12.89 5.74
C GLN A 248 -6.21 -12.32 5.80
N GLY A 249 -6.88 -12.17 4.65
CA GLY A 249 -8.30 -11.80 4.56
C GLY A 249 -9.26 -12.96 4.86
N HIS A 250 -8.75 -14.17 5.10
CA HIS A 250 -9.53 -15.40 5.31
C HIS A 250 -10.56 -15.65 4.19
N VAL A 251 -10.15 -15.42 2.94
CA VAL A 251 -10.99 -15.67 1.75
C VAL A 251 -11.33 -17.16 1.62
N LYS A 252 -12.50 -17.45 1.06
CA LYS A 252 -12.87 -18.80 0.63
C LYS A 252 -12.12 -19.23 -0.64
N GLY A 253 -11.79 -18.27 -1.50
CA GLY A 253 -11.06 -18.54 -2.72
C GLY A 253 -10.61 -17.28 -3.45
N MET A 254 -9.73 -17.48 -4.44
CA MET A 254 -9.22 -16.46 -5.35
C MET A 254 -9.30 -17.01 -6.78
N HIS A 255 -10.11 -16.38 -7.62
CA HIS A 255 -10.28 -16.76 -9.02
C HIS A 255 -9.72 -15.66 -9.92
N PHE A 256 -8.60 -15.94 -10.56
CA PHE A 256 -7.90 -15.01 -11.45
C PHE A 256 -8.45 -15.13 -12.87
N TYR A 257 -8.92 -14.02 -13.42
CA TYR A 257 -9.22 -13.86 -14.83
C TYR A 257 -8.02 -13.26 -15.54
N LEU A 258 -7.61 -13.91 -16.64
CA LEU A 258 -6.51 -13.47 -17.51
C LEU A 258 -7.00 -13.36 -18.94
N ASP A 259 -6.64 -12.28 -19.63
CA ASP A 259 -6.94 -12.11 -21.05
C ASP A 259 -6.20 -13.16 -21.89
N ALA A 260 -6.96 -14.09 -22.48
CA ALA A 260 -6.45 -15.12 -23.35
C ALA A 260 -5.62 -14.58 -24.55
N PRO A 261 -5.95 -13.42 -25.18
CA PRO A 261 -5.13 -12.86 -26.25
C PRO A 261 -3.76 -12.32 -25.80
N VAL A 262 -3.53 -12.10 -24.51
CA VAL A 262 -2.24 -11.59 -24.00
C VAL A 262 -1.20 -12.70 -23.99
N SER A 263 -0.01 -12.43 -24.52
CA SER A 263 1.06 -13.43 -24.58
C SER A 263 1.44 -13.97 -23.20
N ASN A 264 1.76 -15.26 -23.12
CA ASN A 264 2.11 -15.96 -21.87
C ASN A 264 1.02 -15.98 -20.78
N SER A 265 -0.23 -15.59 -21.06
CA SER A 265 -1.39 -15.72 -20.15
C SER A 265 -1.55 -17.15 -19.60
N GLY A 266 -1.43 -18.17 -20.45
CA GLY A 266 -1.47 -19.58 -20.05
C GLY A 266 -0.33 -20.01 -19.11
N ARG A 267 0.88 -19.47 -19.32
CA ARG A 267 2.04 -19.72 -18.44
C ARG A 267 1.84 -19.04 -17.08
N LEU A 268 1.24 -17.85 -17.07
CA LEU A 268 0.89 -17.15 -15.84
C LEU A 268 -0.20 -17.89 -15.06
N ALA A 269 -1.23 -18.41 -15.74
CA ALA A 269 -2.29 -19.20 -15.11
C ALA A 269 -1.73 -20.44 -14.39
N HIS A 270 -0.86 -21.22 -15.05
CA HIS A 270 -0.19 -22.38 -14.44
C HIS A 270 0.60 -21.98 -13.19
N MET A 271 1.37 -20.90 -13.26
CA MET A 271 2.17 -20.40 -12.14
C MET A 271 1.29 -19.95 -10.97
N ILE A 272 0.13 -19.34 -11.23
CA ILE A 272 -0.85 -18.96 -10.20
C ILE A 272 -1.42 -20.20 -9.50
N THR A 273 -1.82 -21.24 -10.25
CA THR A 273 -2.35 -22.48 -9.65
C THR A 273 -1.28 -23.26 -8.89
N GLU A 274 -0.07 -23.38 -9.43
CA GLU A 274 1.06 -24.12 -8.83
C GLU A 274 1.54 -23.50 -7.51
N ILE A 275 1.58 -22.17 -7.41
CA ILE A 275 1.85 -21.47 -6.14
C ILE A 275 0.61 -21.53 -5.23
N GLY A 276 -0.59 -21.55 -5.82
CA GLY A 276 -1.88 -21.66 -5.16
C GLY A 276 -2.06 -22.95 -4.36
N ASP A 277 -1.55 -24.07 -4.84
CA ASP A 277 -1.63 -25.39 -4.18
C ASP A 277 -0.98 -25.42 -2.77
N GLN A 278 -0.17 -24.42 -2.43
CA GLN A 278 0.45 -24.26 -1.11
C GLN A 278 -0.51 -23.63 -0.06
N TYR A 279 -1.69 -23.16 -0.48
CA TYR A 279 -2.66 -22.46 0.36
C TYR A 279 -3.91 -23.32 0.64
N SER A 280 -4.55 -23.09 1.78
CA SER A 280 -5.71 -23.89 2.23
C SER A 280 -7.07 -23.42 1.66
N PHE A 281 -7.08 -22.48 0.72
CA PHE A 281 -8.28 -21.96 0.06
C PHE A 281 -8.18 -22.16 -1.46
N THR A 282 -9.31 -22.17 -2.16
CA THR A 282 -9.32 -22.47 -3.61
C THR A 282 -8.63 -21.35 -4.41
N VAL A 283 -7.59 -21.70 -5.16
CA VAL A 283 -6.92 -20.81 -6.12
C VAL A 283 -7.13 -21.34 -7.52
N ASN A 284 -7.75 -20.54 -8.39
CA ASN A 284 -7.98 -20.87 -9.79
C ASN A 284 -7.46 -19.74 -10.68
N ALA A 285 -7.03 -20.07 -11.91
CA ALA A 285 -6.75 -19.09 -12.95
C ALA A 285 -7.44 -19.52 -14.27
N GLU A 286 -8.22 -18.62 -14.85
CA GLU A 286 -9.04 -18.84 -16.04
C GLU A 286 -8.63 -17.87 -17.15
N LEU A 287 -8.42 -18.41 -18.36
CA LEU A 287 -8.17 -17.62 -19.55
C LEU A 287 -9.51 -17.27 -20.20
N VAL A 288 -9.82 -15.98 -20.26
CA VAL A 288 -11.08 -15.45 -20.83
C VAL A 288 -10.81 -14.56 -22.05
N PRO A 289 -11.75 -14.44 -23.02
CA PRO A 289 -11.59 -13.53 -24.16
C PRO A 289 -11.56 -12.04 -23.81
N SER A 290 -11.81 -11.67 -22.55
CA SER A 290 -11.70 -10.32 -21.99
C SER A 290 -11.96 -10.37 -20.47
N ALA A 291 -10.98 -10.00 -19.66
CA ALA A 291 -11.13 -9.90 -18.21
C ALA A 291 -12.19 -8.85 -17.82
N ASP A 292 -12.17 -7.67 -18.46
CA ASP A 292 -13.18 -6.61 -18.30
C ASP A 292 -14.61 -7.11 -18.45
N ARG A 293 -14.88 -7.94 -19.47
CA ARG A 293 -16.21 -8.50 -19.72
C ARG A 293 -16.59 -9.57 -18.71
N ALA A 294 -15.63 -10.38 -18.25
CA ALA A 294 -15.85 -11.40 -17.23
C ALA A 294 -16.16 -10.80 -15.85
N LEU A 295 -15.48 -9.69 -15.49
CA LEU A 295 -15.62 -9.02 -14.19
C LEU A 295 -16.78 -8.00 -14.11
N LYS A 296 -17.40 -7.68 -15.26
CA LYS A 296 -18.43 -6.65 -15.36
C LYS A 296 -19.65 -6.94 -14.49
N GLY A 297 -20.00 -6.02 -13.60
CA GLY A 297 -21.19 -6.13 -12.75
C GLY A 297 -21.06 -7.13 -11.59
N LEU A 298 -19.85 -7.65 -11.31
CA LEU A 298 -19.62 -8.58 -10.21
C LEU A 298 -19.22 -7.85 -8.91
N SER A 299 -19.32 -8.55 -7.78
CA SER A 299 -18.85 -8.11 -6.47
C SER A 299 -17.54 -8.80 -6.09
N TYR A 300 -16.83 -8.24 -5.10
CA TYR A 300 -15.52 -8.77 -4.65
C TYR A 300 -14.47 -8.83 -5.77
N VAL A 301 -14.52 -7.85 -6.68
CA VAL A 301 -13.55 -7.71 -7.78
C VAL A 301 -12.23 -7.13 -7.25
N ALA A 302 -11.11 -7.78 -7.49
CA ALA A 302 -9.78 -7.21 -7.28
C ALA A 302 -9.23 -6.69 -8.61
N SER A 303 -9.03 -5.38 -8.73
CA SER A 303 -8.44 -4.75 -9.91
C SER A 303 -7.98 -3.34 -9.58
N ASN A 304 -6.99 -2.84 -10.34
CA ASN A 304 -6.62 -1.43 -10.40
C ASN A 304 -7.06 -0.74 -11.69
N ASP A 305 -7.72 -1.44 -12.62
CA ASP A 305 -8.16 -0.82 -13.86
C ASP A 305 -9.39 0.08 -13.66
N SER A 306 -9.35 1.25 -14.31
CA SER A 306 -10.41 2.26 -14.20
C SER A 306 -11.76 1.79 -14.74
N ALA A 307 -11.80 1.06 -15.86
CA ALA A 307 -13.02 0.60 -16.50
C ALA A 307 -13.61 -0.62 -15.77
N VAL A 308 -12.76 -1.54 -15.32
CA VAL A 308 -13.15 -2.68 -14.47
C VAL A 308 -13.78 -2.16 -13.18
N ILE A 309 -13.10 -1.26 -12.45
CA ILE A 309 -13.61 -0.66 -11.22
C ILE A 309 -14.90 0.14 -11.48
N ASP A 310 -14.98 0.93 -12.56
CA ASP A 310 -16.18 1.72 -12.88
C ASP A 310 -17.42 0.82 -13.05
N HIS A 311 -17.27 -0.41 -13.56
CA HIS A 311 -18.36 -1.37 -13.79
C HIS A 311 -18.55 -2.48 -12.74
N ALA A 312 -17.61 -2.69 -11.81
CA ALA A 312 -17.80 -3.61 -10.69
C ALA A 312 -18.90 -3.09 -9.72
N VAL A 313 -19.64 -4.00 -9.08
CA VAL A 313 -20.59 -3.65 -8.00
C VAL A 313 -19.84 -3.29 -6.72
N SER A 314 -18.77 -4.03 -6.42
CA SER A 314 -17.87 -3.76 -5.30
C SER A 314 -16.45 -4.26 -5.63
N TRP A 315 -15.43 -3.52 -5.19
CA TRP A 315 -14.03 -3.78 -5.57
C TRP A 315 -13.04 -3.62 -4.42
N ILE A 316 -11.85 -4.18 -4.58
CA ILE A 316 -10.68 -3.98 -3.73
C ILE A 316 -9.43 -3.87 -4.62
N SER A 317 -8.34 -3.33 -4.08
CA SER A 317 -7.01 -3.42 -4.70
C SER A 317 -6.17 -4.23 -3.73
N LEU A 318 -5.78 -5.45 -4.13
CA LEU A 318 -5.05 -6.38 -3.26
C LEU A 318 -3.56 -6.03 -3.22
N ASP A 319 -3.03 -5.60 -4.36
CA ASP A 319 -1.69 -5.06 -4.51
C ASP A 319 -1.42 -3.92 -3.51
N ALA A 320 -2.38 -3.05 -3.20
CA ALA A 320 -2.22 -2.01 -2.17
C ALA A 320 -1.98 -2.56 -0.76
N TYR A 321 -2.49 -3.75 -0.44
CA TYR A 321 -2.16 -4.45 0.80
C TYR A 321 -0.86 -5.25 0.67
N ALA A 322 -0.55 -5.79 -0.51
CA ALA A 322 0.66 -6.58 -0.76
C ALA A 322 1.94 -5.73 -0.86
N VAL A 323 1.87 -4.50 -1.40
CA VAL A 323 3.01 -3.63 -1.72
C VAL A 323 3.85 -3.29 -0.49
N GLN A 324 3.25 -3.33 0.71
CA GLN A 324 3.98 -3.10 1.97
C GLN A 324 5.11 -4.12 2.20
N TYR A 325 5.01 -5.31 1.58
CA TYR A 325 6.01 -6.38 1.62
C TYR A 325 7.06 -6.28 0.50
N ALA A 326 6.92 -5.34 -0.43
CA ALA A 326 7.86 -5.06 -1.52
C ALA A 326 8.79 -3.85 -1.22
N LYS A 327 8.87 -3.40 0.05
CA LYS A 327 9.70 -2.26 0.46
C LYS A 327 11.21 -2.54 0.27
N PRO A 328 12.03 -1.53 -0.06
CA PRO A 328 11.70 -0.10 -0.22
C PRO A 328 10.97 0.20 -1.53
N LEU A 329 10.04 1.16 -1.49
CA LEU A 329 9.22 1.56 -2.64
C LEU A 329 9.66 2.92 -3.17
N TRP A 330 9.67 3.08 -4.49
CA TRP A 330 9.64 4.40 -5.14
C TRP A 330 8.21 4.70 -5.58
N SER A 331 7.57 5.66 -4.92
CA SER A 331 6.17 6.00 -5.17
C SER A 331 5.91 7.49 -5.26
N LEU A 332 4.95 7.86 -6.11
CA LEU A 332 4.35 9.19 -6.16
C LEU A 332 2.89 9.13 -5.73
N ASP A 333 2.41 10.18 -5.05
CA ASP A 333 1.06 10.23 -4.49
C ASP A 333 0.28 11.41 -5.06
N VAL A 334 -0.79 11.11 -5.81
CA VAL A 334 -1.69 12.09 -6.43
C VAL A 334 -3.10 12.03 -5.86
N ARG A 335 -3.28 11.44 -4.67
CA ARG A 335 -4.60 11.31 -4.00
C ARG A 335 -5.26 12.62 -3.60
N ASN A 336 -4.49 13.71 -3.56
CA ASN A 336 -4.95 15.05 -3.18
C ASN A 336 -5.06 16.00 -4.39
N CYS A 337 -4.98 15.46 -5.61
CA CYS A 337 -5.28 16.17 -6.87
C CYS A 337 -6.76 16.04 -7.26
#